data_AF-A0A5N1JMD7-F1
#
_entry.id   AF-A0A5N1JMD7-F1
#
_cell.length_a   1.000
_cell.length_b   1.000
_cell.length_c   1.000
_cell.angle_alpha   90.00
_cell.angle_beta   90.00
_cell.angle_gamma   90.00
#
_symmetry.space_group_name_H-M   'P 1'
#
loop_
_entity.id
_entity.type
_entity.pdbx_description
1 polymer ?
#
loop_
_entity_poly.entity_id
_entity_poly.type
_entity_poly.pdbx_seq_one_letter_code
_entity_poly.pdbx_strand_id
1 'polypeptide(L)'
;MTHSADKGIEQLDRARLLQLYEDDTETLISSIEMFLDEVVPAFQVLENLIEKQEWTGVTAMTHQLRPWLGMVGLTGLEQQLEAIERLTKENPHYEMIQNAYRNFIENLEHMQPVLKTELQQLTK
;
A
#
# COMPACT_ATOMS: atom_id res chain seq x y z
N MET A 1 26.57 8.10 -20.44
CA MET A 1 25.58 7.01 -20.61
C MET A 1 25.54 6.21 -19.32
N THR A 2 24.64 6.57 -18.42
CA THR A 2 24.25 5.74 -17.27
C THR A 2 22.76 6.01 -17.06
N HIS A 3 21.96 5.26 -17.81
CA HIS A 3 20.52 5.20 -17.63
C HIS A 3 20.27 4.24 -16.47
N SER A 4 20.50 4.70 -15.24
CA SER A 4 19.96 4.01 -14.07
C SER A 4 18.55 4.53 -13.92
N ALA A 5 17.59 3.76 -14.41
CA ALA A 5 16.19 3.97 -14.09
C ALA A 5 16.08 3.95 -12.56
N ASP A 6 15.91 5.13 -11.98
CA ASP A 6 15.45 5.31 -10.62
C ASP A 6 14.03 4.71 -10.57
N LYS A 7 13.97 3.39 -10.36
CA LYS A 7 12.77 2.76 -9.82
C LYS A 7 12.65 3.38 -8.44
N GLY A 8 11.86 4.46 -8.34
CA GLY A 8 11.65 5.22 -7.12
C GLY A 8 11.44 4.26 -5.97
N ILE A 9 12.49 4.12 -5.15
CA ILE A 9 12.52 3.14 -4.06
C ILE A 9 11.44 3.63 -3.12
N GLU A 10 10.37 2.85 -3.00
CA GLU A 10 9.40 3.09 -1.96
C GLU A 10 10.13 3.04 -0.63
N GLN A 11 10.04 4.14 0.10
CA GLN A 11 10.72 4.31 1.37
C GLN A 11 9.67 4.56 2.41
N LEU A 12 9.88 3.94 3.58
CA LEU A 12 9.04 4.17 4.73
C LEU A 12 9.17 5.64 5.17
N ASP A 13 8.04 6.34 5.20
CA ASP A 13 7.98 7.75 5.58
C ASP A 13 7.99 7.89 7.10
N ARG A 14 9.17 7.74 7.71
CA ARG A 14 9.34 7.83 9.17
C ARG A 14 8.95 9.20 9.71
N ALA A 15 9.13 10.27 8.94
CA ALA A 15 8.74 11.61 9.35
C ALA A 15 7.21 11.69 9.53
N ARG A 16 6.44 11.10 8.60
CA ARG A 16 5.00 10.97 8.73
C ARG A 16 4.60 10.10 9.91
N LEU A 17 5.27 8.98 10.15
CA LEU A 17 4.99 8.14 11.32
C LEU A 17 5.21 8.90 12.63
N LEU A 18 6.32 9.63 12.76
CA LEU A 18 6.60 10.48 13.93
C LEU A 18 5.55 11.59 14.11
N GLN A 19 4.99 12.12 13.02
CA GLN A 19 3.90 13.11 13.12
C GLN A 19 2.55 12.50 13.48
N LEU A 20 2.26 11.28 13.01
CA LEU A 20 1.00 10.61 13.25
C LEU A 20 0.91 10.02 14.66
N TYR A 21 2.03 9.49 15.15
CA TYR A 21 2.07 8.75 16.39
C TYR A 21 2.85 9.48 17.49
N GLU A 22 3.61 10.54 17.19
CA GLU A 22 4.38 11.33 18.16
C GLU A 22 5.22 10.45 19.11
N ASP A 23 4.70 10.15 20.31
CA ASP A 23 5.32 9.28 21.32
C ASP A 23 4.60 7.91 21.48
N ASP A 24 3.43 7.73 20.86
CA ASP A 24 2.57 6.54 20.87
C ASP A 24 3.11 5.40 19.97
N THR A 25 4.31 4.93 20.31
CA THR A 25 4.98 3.83 19.61
C THR A 25 4.17 2.54 19.68
N GLU A 26 3.45 2.28 20.78
CA GLU A 26 2.57 1.11 20.92
C GLU A 26 1.45 1.09 19.88
N THR A 27 0.89 2.25 19.55
CA THR A 27 -0.16 2.40 18.54
C THR A 27 0.42 2.18 17.14
N LEU A 28 1.64 2.66 16.88
CA LEU A 28 2.35 2.41 15.62
C LEU A 28 2.64 0.92 15.42
N ILE A 29 3.18 0.24 16.43
CA ILE A 29 3.44 -1.21 16.43
C ILE A 29 2.14 -1.96 16.10
N SER A 30 1.06 -1.69 16.85
CA SER A 30 -0.23 -2.34 16.64
C SER A 30 -0.79 -2.09 15.23
N SER A 31 -0.58 -0.88 14.69
CA SER A 31 -1.00 -0.52 13.34
C SER A 31 -0.22 -1.28 12.27
N ILE A 32 1.10 -1.43 12.42
CA ILE A 32 1.95 -2.19 11.49
C ILE A 32 1.62 -3.68 11.56
N GLU A 33 1.40 -4.24 12.76
CA GLU A 33 1.00 -5.64 12.92
C GLU A 33 -0.35 -5.92 12.24
N MET A 34 -1.36 -5.10 12.54
CA MET A 34 -2.68 -5.23 11.90
C MET A 34 -2.60 -5.07 10.38
N PHE A 35 -1.77 -4.15 9.90
CA PHE A 35 -1.57 -3.99 8.47
C PHE A 35 -0.99 -5.26 7.82
N LEU A 36 0.06 -5.83 8.42
CA LEU A 36 0.71 -7.02 7.89
C LEU A 36 -0.16 -8.28 7.98
N ASP A 37 -0.96 -8.42 9.03
CA ASP A 37 -1.75 -9.63 9.28
C ASP A 37 -3.13 -9.59 8.60
N GLU A 38 -3.80 -8.43 8.59
CA GLU A 38 -5.18 -8.31 8.11
C GLU A 38 -5.30 -7.55 6.77
N VAL A 39 -4.50 -6.49 6.57
CA VAL A 39 -4.66 -5.61 5.40
C VAL A 39 -3.91 -6.16 4.18
N VAL A 40 -2.70 -6.68 4.36
CA VAL A 40 -1.92 -7.35 3.30
C VAL A 40 -2.72 -8.46 2.61
N PRO A 41 -3.33 -9.44 3.32
CA PRO A 41 -4.12 -10.47 2.64
C PRO A 41 -5.41 -9.93 2.03
N ALA A 42 -5.97 -8.82 2.52
CA ALA A 42 -7.13 -8.20 1.89
C ALA A 42 -6.83 -7.79 0.44
N PHE A 43 -5.59 -7.40 0.11
CA PHE A 43 -5.25 -7.10 -1.28
C PHE A 43 -5.45 -8.29 -2.23
N GLN A 44 -5.37 -9.54 -1.78
CA GLN A 44 -5.69 -10.71 -2.62
C GLN A 44 -7.16 -10.72 -3.07
N VAL A 45 -8.06 -10.22 -2.22
CA VAL A 45 -9.47 -10.05 -2.60
C VAL A 45 -9.62 -8.96 -3.65
N LEU A 46 -8.81 -7.89 -3.57
CA LEU A 46 -8.78 -6.83 -4.57
C LEU A 46 -8.35 -7.36 -5.95
N GLU A 47 -7.36 -8.25 -6.01
CA GLU A 47 -6.96 -8.92 -7.26
C GLU A 47 -8.14 -9.66 -7.90
N ASN A 48 -8.83 -10.49 -7.12
CA ASN A 48 -9.99 -11.26 -7.58
C ASN A 48 -11.14 -10.34 -8.07
N LEU A 49 -11.33 -9.17 -7.46
CA LEU A 49 -12.30 -8.18 -7.93
C LEU A 49 -11.88 -7.56 -9.28
N ILE A 50 -10.59 -7.30 -9.48
CA ILE A 50 -10.04 -6.81 -10.75
C ILE A 50 -10.20 -7.86 -11.84
N GLU A 51 -9.88 -9.13 -11.56
CA GLU A 51 -10.04 -10.26 -12.50
C GLU A 51 -11.50 -10.45 -12.92
N LYS A 52 -12.43 -10.27 -11.99
CA LYS A 52 -13.88 -10.33 -12.26
C LYS A 52 -14.43 -9.06 -12.89
N GLN A 53 -13.62 -8.01 -13.05
CA GLN A 53 -14.02 -6.69 -13.55
C GLN A 53 -15.13 -6.03 -12.71
N GLU A 54 -15.15 -6.34 -11.40
CA GLU A 54 -16.12 -5.80 -10.45
C GLU A 54 -15.68 -4.40 -9.97
N TRP A 55 -15.67 -3.42 -10.87
CA TRP A 55 -15.08 -2.10 -10.67
C TRP A 55 -15.64 -1.31 -9.47
N THR A 56 -16.92 -1.50 -9.16
CA THR A 56 -17.54 -0.93 -7.97
C THR A 56 -16.93 -1.51 -6.69
N GLY A 57 -16.70 -2.83 -6.67
CA GLY A 57 -16.02 -3.51 -5.57
C GLY A 57 -14.56 -3.09 -5.46
N VAL A 58 -13.84 -3.01 -6.59
CA VAL A 58 -12.45 -2.54 -6.64
C VAL A 58 -12.33 -1.14 -6.03
N THR A 59 -13.18 -0.20 -6.46
CA THR A 59 -13.18 1.20 -5.97
C THR A 59 -13.49 1.29 -4.48
N ALA A 60 -14.48 0.53 -4.00
CA ALA A 60 -14.82 0.51 -2.58
C ALA A 60 -13.65 -0.04 -1.74
N MET A 61 -13.05 -1.14 -2.21
CA MET A 61 -11.97 -1.81 -1.51
C MET A 61 -10.69 -0.98 -1.50
N THR A 62 -10.30 -0.36 -2.62
CA THR A 62 -9.15 0.56 -2.68
C THR A 62 -9.32 1.72 -1.70
N HIS A 63 -10.53 2.29 -1.62
CA HIS A 63 -10.84 3.39 -0.70
C HIS A 63 -10.69 2.99 0.77
N GLN A 64 -11.06 1.75 1.11
CA GLN A 64 -10.92 1.21 2.46
C GLN A 64 -9.47 0.85 2.82
N LEU A 65 -8.68 0.35 1.85
CA LEU A 65 -7.29 -0.07 2.07
C LEU A 65 -6.30 1.10 2.04
N ARG A 66 -6.60 2.17 1.28
CA ARG A 66 -5.76 3.37 1.17
C ARG A 66 -5.33 3.99 2.51
N PRO A 67 -6.22 4.27 3.48
CA PRO A 67 -5.81 4.88 4.74
C PRO A 67 -4.79 4.04 5.51
N TRP A 68 -4.85 2.71 5.40
CA TRP A 68 -3.89 1.83 6.06
C TRP A 68 -2.46 2.02 5.58
N LEU A 69 -2.27 2.19 4.26
CA LEU A 69 -0.96 2.49 3.69
C LEU A 69 -0.40 3.80 4.26
N GLY A 70 -1.25 4.82 4.40
CA GLY A 70 -0.88 6.09 5.00
C GLY A 70 -0.56 6.00 6.49
N MET A 71 -1.25 5.11 7.23
CA MET A 71 -1.01 4.84 8.65
C MET A 71 0.33 4.15 8.89
N VAL A 72 0.72 3.20 8.04
CA VAL A 72 2.02 2.53 8.14
C VAL A 72 3.14 3.27 7.42
N GLY A 73 2.93 4.53 6.99
CA GLY A 73 3.97 5.36 6.39
C GLY A 73 4.36 4.96 4.95
N LEU A 74 3.53 4.17 4.27
CA LEU A 74 3.72 3.76 2.88
C LEU A 74 3.05 4.77 1.92
N THR A 75 3.44 6.04 2.02
CA THR A 75 2.84 7.14 1.26
C THR A 75 2.93 6.93 -0.26
N GLY A 76 4.00 6.30 -0.75
CA GLY A 76 4.15 5.95 -2.18
C GLY A 76 3.06 5.00 -2.67
N LEU A 77 2.86 3.90 -1.93
CA LEU A 77 1.79 2.93 -2.19
C LEU A 77 0.40 3.55 -2.04
N GLU A 78 0.21 4.45 -1.07
CA GLU A 78 -1.05 5.18 -0.88
C GLU A 78 -1.43 5.93 -2.18
N GLN A 79 -0.48 6.62 -2.80
CA GLN A 79 -0.69 7.33 -4.06
C GLN A 79 -0.91 6.38 -5.25
N GLN A 80 -0.19 5.24 -5.29
CA GLN A 80 -0.41 4.22 -6.33
C GLN A 80 -1.82 3.63 -6.24
N LEU A 81 -2.30 3.33 -5.04
CA LEU A 81 -3.64 2.80 -4.82
C LEU A 81 -4.72 3.84 -5.15
N GLU A 82 -4.48 5.11 -4.82
CA GLU A 82 -5.37 6.21 -5.24
C GLU A 82 -5.45 6.31 -6.77
N ALA A 83 -4.34 6.15 -7.48
CA ALA A 83 -4.34 6.15 -8.95
C ALA A 83 -5.19 5.00 -9.50
N ILE A 84 -5.10 3.80 -8.91
CA ILE A 84 -5.95 2.65 -9.27
C ILE A 84 -7.43 2.95 -9.03
N GLU A 85 -7.78 3.51 -7.87
CA GLU A 85 -9.16 3.92 -7.53
C GLU A 85 -9.73 4.93 -8.54
N ARG A 86 -8.92 5.89 -8.98
CA ARG A 86 -9.34 6.88 -9.99
C ARG A 86 -9.53 6.25 -11.36
N LEU A 87 -8.59 5.39 -11.80
CA LEU A 87 -8.70 4.65 -13.05
C LEU A 87 -9.97 3.80 -13.11
N THR A 88 -10.31 3.11 -12.02
CA THR A 88 -11.52 2.26 -11.95
C THR A 88 -12.80 3.07 -11.96
N LYS A 89 -12.79 4.28 -11.38
CA LYS A 89 -13.96 5.16 -11.28
C LYS A 89 -14.25 5.94 -12.57
N GLU A 90 -13.22 6.42 -13.26
CA GLU A 90 -13.38 7.33 -14.40
C GLU A 90 -13.46 6.59 -15.74
N ASN A 91 -12.53 5.66 -16.00
CA ASN A 91 -12.47 4.88 -17.24
C ASN A 91 -11.83 3.51 -16.96
N PRO A 92 -12.63 2.53 -16.50
CA PRO A 92 -12.09 1.23 -16.12
C PRO A 92 -11.59 0.47 -17.35
N HIS A 93 -10.27 0.41 -17.51
CA HIS A 93 -9.61 -0.42 -18.52
C HIS A 93 -8.86 -1.55 -17.84
N TYR A 94 -9.35 -2.78 -18.02
CA TYR A 94 -8.84 -3.97 -17.33
C TYR A 94 -7.31 -4.09 -17.40
N GLU A 95 -6.73 -4.02 -18.60
CA GLU A 95 -5.27 -4.18 -18.77
C GLU A 95 -4.47 -3.08 -18.06
N MET A 96 -4.97 -1.84 -18.05
CA MET A 96 -4.28 -0.73 -17.39
C MET A 96 -4.35 -0.88 -15.86
N ILE A 97 -5.52 -1.23 -15.35
CA ILE A 97 -5.76 -1.46 -13.93
C ILE A 97 -4.95 -2.66 -13.45
N GLN A 98 -4.97 -3.77 -14.18
CA GLN A 98 -4.22 -4.97 -13.83
C GLN A 98 -2.72 -4.71 -13.82
N ASN A 99 -2.19 -3.96 -14.79
CA ASN A 99 -0.77 -3.61 -14.82
C ASN A 99 -0.38 -2.66 -13.68
N ALA A 100 -1.23 -1.66 -13.39
CA ALA A 100 -1.03 -0.76 -12.25
C ALA A 100 -1.06 -1.51 -10.91
N TYR A 101 -2.03 -2.42 -10.75
CA TYR A 101 -2.17 -3.25 -9.56
C TYR A 101 -1.01 -4.23 -9.38
N ARG A 102 -0.52 -4.84 -10.46
CA ARG A 102 0.68 -5.71 -10.41
C ARG A 102 1.89 -4.94 -9.89
N ASN A 103 2.15 -3.76 -10.46
CA ASN A 103 3.24 -2.90 -10.00
C ASN A 103 3.07 -2.50 -8.53
N PHE A 104 1.83 -2.20 -8.11
CA PHE A 104 1.51 -1.93 -6.70
C PHE A 104 1.81 -3.12 -5.78
N ILE A 105 1.44 -4.35 -6.17
CA ILE A 105 1.68 -5.54 -5.35
C ILE A 105 3.16 -5.88 -5.25
N GLU A 106 3.91 -5.82 -6.35
CA GLU A 106 5.37 -6.04 -6.32
C GLU A 106 6.06 -5.06 -5.35
N ASN A 107 5.61 -3.80 -5.37
CA ASN A 107 6.07 -2.74 -4.49
C ASN A 107 5.68 -3.00 -3.02
N LEU A 108 4.43 -3.40 -2.76
CA LEU A 108 3.95 -3.77 -1.43
C LEU A 108 4.74 -4.97 -0.86
N GLU A 109 5.00 -6.00 -1.66
CA GLU A 109 5.79 -7.17 -1.27
C GLU A 109 7.23 -6.79 -0.90
N HIS A 110 7.84 -5.83 -1.59
CA HIS A 110 9.14 -5.28 -1.22
C HIS A 110 9.11 -4.48 0.10
N MET A 111 7.99 -3.83 0.41
CA MET A 111 7.84 -3.04 1.64
C MET A 111 7.49 -3.88 2.88
N GLN A 112 6.88 -5.06 2.72
CA GLN A 112 6.62 -5.98 3.85
C GLN A 112 7.85 -6.29 4.72
N PRO A 113 9.03 -6.68 4.19
CA PRO A 113 10.21 -6.91 5.01
C PRO A 113 10.75 -5.63 5.66
N VAL A 114 10.57 -4.47 5.01
CA VAL A 114 10.94 -3.17 5.61
C VAL A 114 10.08 -2.90 6.84
N LEU A 115 8.75 -3.04 6.73
CA LEU A 115 7.82 -2.89 7.85
C LEU A 115 8.11 -3.88 8.99
N LYS A 116 8.42 -5.14 8.68
CA LYS A 116 8.80 -6.14 9.69
C LYS A 116 10.10 -5.76 10.42
N THR A 117 11.08 -5.23 9.70
CA THR A 117 12.35 -4.77 10.29
C THR A 117 12.13 -3.56 11.20
N GLU A 118 11.20 -2.70 10.84
CA GLU A 118 10.84 -1.51 11.62
C GLU A 118 10.07 -1.89 12.87
N LEU A 119 9.09 -2.79 12.76
CA LEU A 119 8.40 -3.39 13.89
C LEU A 119 9.40 -3.97 14.90
N GLN A 120 10.37 -4.77 14.43
CA GLN A 120 11.40 -5.34 15.31
C GLN A 120 12.29 -4.31 16.00
N GLN A 121 12.51 -3.14 15.39
CA GLN A 121 13.27 -2.06 16.02
C GLN A 121 12.46 -1.33 17.08
N LEU A 122 11.15 -1.18 16.87
CA LEU A 122 10.25 -0.49 17.80
C LEU A 122 9.90 -1.34 19.02
N THR A 123 9.89 -2.68 18.89
CA THR A 123 9.60 -3.62 20.00
C THR A 123 10.86 -3.96 20.83
N LYS A 124 12.02 -3.38 20.53
CA LYS A 124 13.30 -3.69 21.18
C LYS A 124 13.65 -2.68 22.26
#